data_AF-A0A5C1AHR3-F1
#
_entry.id   AF-A0A5C1AHR3-F1
#
_cell.length_a   1.000
_cell.length_b   1.000
_cell.length_c   1.000
_cell.angle_alpha   90.00
_cell.angle_beta   90.00
_cell.angle_gamma   90.00
#
_symmetry.space_group_name_H-M   'P 1'
#
loop_
_entity.id
_entity.type
_entity.pdbx_description
1 polymer ?
#
loop_
_entity_poly.entity_id
_entity_poly.type
_entity_poly.pdbx_seq_one_letter_code
_entity_poly.pdbx_strand_id
1 'polypeptide(L)'
;MFRATSTLAFLLAFAASVPAQNPREKKVRDDKVKVEADGYWIYNNYPKAVAEATAANKPIVVVLRCIPCEECVKLDDDLVDKDPVLRPLLDKFVRVRIVSTNGLDLNLFQYDYDQSFAVFLLNADGTIYGRFGTRSHRKEWVGDVSIPGLSKALQGALDLHGRHANVKGALAAKRGPEPLFPTPEVFPTLKAKYGPTLNYERNVVQSCIHCHQVGDAIRDAYRAKGPIPEEVLLPYPHPKAQGLIFDPKEKATVLRVDADSAAAAAGFQAGDEIVAMNDQPLLSLADVQWVLHHTPAKGGKVKAELRRGGKPLTIVWELPAGWRQRDDISWRSGAWSLRRMTTGGMLLEPLTVEERAKASVKDGMALRAQHVGQFGPHAAAKAAGFQVGDVIVSYDGKADLPRETDVLVYGATAHKVSDKVPVKFLRNGKAMELSLPMQP
;
A
#
# COMPACT_ATOMS: atom_id res chain seq x y z
N MET A 1 -5.50 63.01 62.93
CA MET A 1 -5.45 61.58 62.58
C MET A 1 -5.95 61.41 61.15
N PHE A 2 -5.06 61.41 60.17
CA PHE A 2 -5.37 61.15 58.76
C PHE A 2 -4.98 59.71 58.44
N ARG A 3 -5.91 58.90 57.93
CA ARG A 3 -5.66 57.54 57.43
C ARG A 3 -5.44 57.59 55.92
N ALA A 4 -4.27 57.12 55.50
CA ALA A 4 -3.87 56.97 54.11
C ALA A 4 -4.58 55.78 53.45
N THR A 5 -5.11 55.98 52.25
CA THR A 5 -5.60 54.94 51.34
C THR A 5 -4.47 54.51 50.40
N SER A 6 -4.09 53.24 50.44
CA SER A 6 -3.15 52.62 49.49
C SER A 6 -3.93 51.93 48.38
N THR A 7 -3.70 52.34 47.14
CA THR A 7 -4.28 51.76 45.93
C THR A 7 -3.40 50.62 45.45
N LEU A 8 -3.94 49.39 45.47
CA LEU A 8 -3.24 48.18 45.00
C LEU A 8 -3.50 47.99 43.49
N ALA A 9 -2.45 48.12 42.67
CA ALA A 9 -2.53 47.86 41.23
C ALA A 9 -2.46 46.34 40.97
N PHE A 10 -3.52 45.77 40.39
CA PHE A 10 -3.55 44.39 39.92
C PHE A 10 -2.87 44.28 38.54
N LEU A 11 -1.72 43.63 38.49
CA LEU A 11 -1.09 43.17 37.25
C LEU A 11 -1.78 41.86 36.80
N LEU A 12 -2.62 41.94 35.78
CA LEU A 12 -3.12 40.74 35.08
C LEU A 12 -1.99 40.13 34.25
N ALA A 13 -1.46 39.00 34.71
CA ALA A 13 -0.59 38.15 33.91
C ALA A 13 -1.44 37.42 32.85
N PHE A 14 -1.30 37.79 31.58
CA PHE A 14 -1.79 36.98 30.47
C PHE A 14 -0.96 35.70 30.39
N ALA A 15 -1.47 34.60 30.94
CA ALA A 15 -0.96 33.28 30.64
C ALA A 15 -1.23 32.99 29.16
N ALA A 16 -0.19 33.04 28.33
CA ALA A 16 -0.28 32.56 26.95
C ALA A 16 -0.64 31.08 26.99
N SER A 17 -1.86 30.75 26.55
CA SER A 17 -2.29 29.37 26.35
C SER A 17 -1.41 28.76 25.26
N VAL A 18 -0.49 27.89 25.67
CA VAL A 18 0.27 27.05 24.74
C VAL A 18 -0.78 26.25 23.95
N PRO A 19 -0.87 26.38 22.62
CA PRO A 19 -1.84 25.63 21.85
C PRO A 19 -1.60 24.15 22.07
N ALA A 20 -2.65 23.42 22.45
CA ALA A 20 -2.58 21.98 22.64
C ALA A 20 -1.99 21.35 21.38
N GLN A 21 -0.84 20.69 21.53
CA GLN A 21 -0.13 20.08 20.41
C GLN A 21 -1.04 19.04 19.74
N ASN A 22 -1.14 19.08 18.41
CA ASN A 22 -1.90 18.10 17.64
C ASN A 22 -1.48 16.68 18.09
N PRO A 23 -2.40 15.81 18.54
CA PRO A 23 -2.06 14.48 19.06
C PRO A 23 -1.21 13.65 18.10
N ARG A 24 -1.37 13.84 16.78
CA ARG A 24 -0.55 13.17 15.76
C ARG A 24 0.87 13.73 15.69
N GLU A 25 1.03 15.05 15.77
CA GLU A 25 2.36 15.68 15.79
C GLU A 25 3.17 15.24 17.02
N LYS A 26 2.50 15.14 18.18
CA LYS A 26 3.13 14.60 19.39
C LYS A 26 3.64 13.18 19.17
N LYS A 27 2.82 12.27 18.61
CA LYS A 27 3.22 10.89 18.30
C LYS A 27 4.47 10.82 17.41
N VAL A 28 4.55 11.63 16.36
CA VAL A 28 5.72 11.66 15.44
C VAL A 28 6.99 12.11 16.17
N ARG A 29 6.88 13.10 17.05
CA ARG A 29 8.02 13.65 17.80
C ARG A 29 8.48 12.72 18.91
N ASP A 30 7.54 12.18 19.67
CA ASP A 30 7.81 11.20 20.72
C ASP A 30 8.49 9.96 20.14
N ASP A 31 8.04 9.49 18.97
CA ASP A 31 8.63 8.37 18.25
C ASP A 31 10.11 8.63 17.90
N LYS A 32 10.42 9.79 17.31
CA LYS A 32 11.81 10.20 17.02
C LYS A 32 12.66 10.19 18.29
N VAL A 33 12.19 10.86 19.35
CA VAL A 33 12.92 10.96 20.62
C VAL A 33 13.16 9.57 21.22
N LYS A 34 12.14 8.71 21.24
CA LYS A 34 12.24 7.34 21.76
C LYS A 34 13.29 6.53 20.99
N VAL A 35 13.18 6.50 19.66
CA VAL A 35 14.03 5.65 18.81
C VAL A 35 15.49 6.13 18.81
N GLU A 36 15.71 7.44 18.76
CA GLU A 36 17.07 7.99 18.85
C GLU A 36 17.71 7.77 20.22
N ALA A 37 16.93 7.86 21.31
CA ALA A 37 17.43 7.63 22.66
C ALA A 37 17.77 6.14 22.93
N ASP A 38 16.96 5.22 22.39
CA ASP A 38 17.22 3.77 22.49
C ASP A 38 18.45 3.36 21.66
N GLY A 39 18.72 4.05 20.54
CA GLY A 39 19.90 3.84 19.71
C GLY A 39 19.90 2.52 18.93
N TYR A 40 18.84 1.71 19.04
CA TYR A 40 18.71 0.43 18.37
C TYR A 40 18.38 0.57 16.87
N TRP A 41 17.70 1.62 16.44
CA TRP A 41 17.42 1.87 15.03
C TRP A 41 18.04 3.19 14.57
N ILE A 42 18.66 3.18 13.39
CA ILE A 42 18.98 4.43 12.68
C ILE A 42 17.67 5.08 12.24
N TYR A 43 17.45 6.34 12.58
CA TYR A 43 16.19 7.02 12.31
C TYR A 43 16.28 7.94 11.09
N ASN A 44 15.47 7.68 10.05
CA ASN A 44 15.39 8.45 8.79
C ASN A 44 16.74 8.75 8.11
N ASN A 45 17.73 7.85 8.24
CA ASN A 45 19.06 8.07 7.69
C ASN A 45 19.61 6.80 7.02
N TYR A 46 19.09 6.52 5.82
CA TYR A 46 19.55 5.39 5.00
C TYR A 46 21.04 5.49 4.61
N PRO A 47 21.61 6.67 4.24
CA PRO A 47 23.04 6.77 3.95
C PRO A 47 23.94 6.35 5.12
N LYS A 48 23.58 6.70 6.36
CA LYS A 48 24.29 6.24 7.55
C LYS A 48 24.21 4.71 7.69
N ALA A 49 23.04 4.12 7.42
CA ALA A 49 22.87 2.67 7.46
C ALA A 49 23.75 1.95 6.43
N VAL A 50 23.89 2.51 5.23
CA VAL A 50 24.80 1.99 4.19
C VAL A 50 26.26 2.06 4.63
N ALA A 51 26.68 3.20 5.20
CA ALA A 51 28.04 3.37 5.71
C ALA A 51 28.38 2.36 6.81
N GLU A 52 27.49 2.20 7.80
CA GLU A 52 27.67 1.22 8.89
C GLU A 52 27.64 -0.22 8.38
N ALA A 53 26.75 -0.54 7.44
CA ALA A 53 26.63 -1.88 6.86
C ALA A 53 27.88 -2.26 6.04
N THR A 54 28.43 -1.31 5.30
CA THR A 54 29.68 -1.48 4.56
C THR A 54 30.85 -1.72 5.51
N ALA A 55 30.97 -0.91 6.56
CA ALA A 55 32.06 -1.03 7.53
C ALA A 55 31.99 -2.34 8.34
N ALA A 56 30.78 -2.79 8.68
CA ALA A 56 30.56 -3.99 9.48
C ALA A 56 30.39 -5.28 8.65
N ASN A 57 30.37 -5.18 7.31
CA ASN A 57 29.96 -6.26 6.39
C ASN A 57 28.67 -6.97 6.86
N LYS A 58 27.64 -6.17 7.14
CA LYS A 58 26.32 -6.65 7.57
C LYS A 58 25.26 -6.31 6.52
N PRO A 59 24.21 -7.13 6.37
CA PRO A 59 23.03 -6.72 5.60
C PRO A 59 22.29 -5.57 6.31
N ILE A 60 21.45 -4.86 5.56
CA ILE A 60 20.57 -3.80 6.07
C ILE A 60 19.15 -4.33 6.14
N VAL A 61 18.46 -4.09 7.25
CA VAL A 61 17.00 -4.17 7.33
C VAL A 61 16.44 -2.76 7.37
N VAL A 62 15.66 -2.41 6.35
CA VAL A 62 14.97 -1.13 6.24
C VAL A 62 13.51 -1.35 6.59
N VAL A 63 12.99 -0.62 7.57
CA VAL A 63 11.56 -0.62 7.91
C VAL A 63 10.96 0.72 7.51
N LEU A 64 10.08 0.72 6.51
CA LEU A 64 9.27 1.87 6.13
C LEU A 64 7.95 1.82 6.91
N ARG A 65 7.65 2.83 7.72
CA ARG A 65 6.46 2.84 8.59
C ARG A 65 5.91 4.24 8.85
N CYS A 66 4.64 4.48 8.52
CA CYS A 66 3.95 5.74 8.85
C CYS A 66 3.70 5.89 10.37
N ILE A 67 3.60 7.13 10.87
CA ILE A 67 3.25 7.40 12.28
C ILE A 67 1.94 8.22 12.39
N PRO A 68 0.97 7.76 13.20
CA PRO A 68 0.84 6.40 13.73
C PRO A 68 0.60 5.38 12.60
N CYS A 69 1.03 4.14 12.80
CA CYS A 69 0.62 3.02 11.97
C CYS A 69 -0.46 2.24 12.71
N GLU A 70 -1.73 2.54 12.42
CA GLU A 70 -2.89 1.86 13.04
C GLU A 70 -3.22 0.54 12.35
N GLU A 71 -2.65 0.29 11.17
CA GLU A 71 -3.03 -0.80 10.28
C GLU A 71 -2.11 -2.05 10.41
N CYS A 72 -1.05 -2.00 11.23
CA CYS A 72 -0.07 -3.10 11.40
C CYS A 72 0.31 -3.36 12.88
N VAL A 73 -0.64 -3.28 13.80
CA VAL A 73 -0.40 -3.24 15.27
C VAL A 73 0.33 -4.46 15.86
N LYS A 74 0.35 -5.67 15.26
CA LYS A 74 1.19 -6.80 15.75
C LYS A 74 2.56 -6.94 15.08
N LEU A 75 2.97 -5.97 14.26
CA LEU A 75 4.39 -5.74 13.95
C LEU A 75 4.85 -4.41 14.56
N ASP A 76 4.17 -3.98 15.63
CA ASP A 76 4.58 -2.79 16.36
C ASP A 76 5.99 -2.96 16.90
N ASP A 77 6.76 -1.87 16.89
CA ASP A 77 8.20 -1.90 17.16
C ASP A 77 8.48 -2.45 18.56
N ASP A 78 7.62 -2.16 19.55
CA ASP A 78 7.77 -2.72 20.89
C ASP A 78 7.60 -4.25 20.93
N LEU A 79 6.81 -4.83 20.02
CA LEU A 79 6.63 -6.27 19.90
C LEU A 79 7.77 -6.89 19.08
N VAL A 80 8.22 -6.24 18.01
CA VAL A 80 9.32 -6.71 17.16
C VAL A 80 10.68 -6.63 17.87
N ASP A 81 10.96 -5.52 18.55
CA ASP A 81 12.27 -5.25 19.15
C ASP A 81 12.53 -6.05 20.43
N LYS A 82 11.46 -6.55 21.06
CA LYS A 82 11.51 -7.35 22.30
C LYS A 82 11.19 -8.83 22.08
N ASP A 83 10.84 -9.23 20.86
CA ASP A 83 10.57 -10.62 20.54
C ASP A 83 11.88 -11.45 20.65
N PRO A 84 11.89 -12.54 21.42
CA PRO A 84 13.11 -13.30 21.71
C PRO A 84 13.66 -14.04 20.49
N VAL A 85 12.87 -14.19 19.41
CA VAL A 85 13.29 -14.82 18.15
C VAL A 85 13.79 -13.76 17.16
N LEU A 86 13.09 -12.63 17.04
CA LEU A 86 13.46 -11.56 16.11
C LEU A 86 14.70 -10.79 16.55
N ARG A 87 14.83 -10.48 17.85
CA ARG A 87 15.91 -9.65 18.36
C ARG A 87 17.31 -10.19 17.99
N PRO A 88 17.64 -11.48 18.22
CA PRO A 88 18.94 -12.03 17.82
C PRO A 88 19.18 -12.04 16.30
N LEU A 89 18.12 -12.12 15.49
CA LEU A 89 18.23 -12.01 14.04
C LEU A 89 18.53 -10.57 13.63
N LEU A 90 17.79 -9.60 14.16
CA LEU A 90 17.96 -8.18 13.88
C LEU A 90 19.34 -7.65 14.29
N ASP A 91 19.97 -8.19 15.35
CA ASP A 91 21.34 -7.84 15.76
C ASP A 91 22.42 -8.17 14.69
N LYS A 92 22.09 -9.05 13.75
CA LYS A 92 22.94 -9.38 12.60
C LYS A 92 22.78 -8.42 11.43
N PHE A 93 21.84 -7.48 11.50
CA PHE A 93 21.62 -6.44 10.49
C PHE A 93 22.05 -5.07 11.01
N VAL A 94 22.36 -4.17 10.08
CA VAL A 94 22.21 -2.74 10.33
C VAL A 94 20.75 -2.38 10.15
N ARG A 95 20.16 -1.73 11.15
CA ARG A 95 18.73 -1.43 11.24
C ARG A 95 18.48 0.03 10.91
N VAL A 96 17.59 0.31 9.97
CA VAL A 96 17.14 1.67 9.69
C VAL A 96 15.63 1.73 9.57
N ARG A 97 15.04 2.70 10.26
CA ARG A 97 13.62 3.00 10.21
C ARG A 97 13.40 4.28 9.44
N ILE A 98 12.55 4.22 8.43
CA ILE A 98 12.15 5.35 7.59
C ILE A 98 10.67 5.62 7.84
N VAL A 99 10.33 6.81 8.33
CA VAL A 99 8.96 7.14 8.77
C VAL A 99 8.23 8.13 7.86
N SER A 100 8.87 8.49 6.75
CA SER A 100 8.29 9.31 5.70
C SER A 100 8.84 8.94 4.34
N THR A 101 8.12 9.28 3.27
CA THR A 101 8.62 9.09 1.91
C THR A 101 9.33 10.32 1.33
N ASN A 102 9.42 11.43 2.09
CA ASN A 102 10.24 12.58 1.70
C ASN A 102 11.69 12.14 1.44
N GLY A 103 12.23 12.47 0.27
CA GLY A 103 13.59 12.11 -0.14
C GLY A 103 13.82 10.60 -0.34
N LEU A 104 12.77 9.78 -0.36
CA LEU A 104 12.89 8.33 -0.56
C LEU A 104 13.37 8.03 -1.98
N ASP A 105 14.43 7.24 -2.11
CA ASP A 105 14.92 6.77 -3.41
C ASP A 105 13.94 5.76 -4.04
N LEU A 106 13.16 6.22 -5.02
CA LEU A 106 12.17 5.41 -5.73
C LEU A 106 12.82 4.46 -6.75
N ASN A 107 14.12 4.57 -7.01
CA ASN A 107 14.82 3.52 -7.75
C ASN A 107 14.99 2.28 -6.87
N LEU A 108 15.22 2.45 -5.56
CA LEU A 108 15.46 1.36 -4.62
C LEU A 108 14.17 0.87 -3.96
N PHE A 109 13.40 1.78 -3.38
CA PHE A 109 12.28 1.46 -2.52
C PHE A 109 10.96 1.41 -3.29
N GLN A 110 10.86 0.47 -4.23
CA GLN A 110 9.61 0.16 -4.92
C GLN A 110 8.86 -0.95 -4.20
N TYR A 111 7.68 -0.59 -3.70
CA TYR A 111 6.73 -1.47 -3.05
C TYR A 111 5.31 -0.95 -3.30
N ASP A 112 4.33 -1.68 -2.78
CA ASP A 112 2.95 -1.24 -2.78
C ASP A 112 2.76 -0.02 -1.87
N TYR A 113 2.74 1.17 -2.47
CA TYR A 113 2.68 2.43 -1.73
C TYR A 113 1.38 2.63 -0.93
N ASP A 114 0.34 1.81 -1.16
CA ASP A 114 -0.86 1.76 -0.30
C ASP A 114 -0.64 1.02 1.03
N GLN A 115 0.54 0.41 1.20
CA GLN A 115 0.99 -0.16 2.46
C GLN A 115 1.65 0.92 3.33
N SER A 116 1.21 1.00 4.58
CA SER A 116 1.79 1.87 5.60
C SER A 116 2.96 1.22 6.34
N PHE A 117 3.30 -0.03 5.99
CA PHE A 117 4.40 -0.83 6.50
C PHE A 117 5.03 -1.65 5.37
N ALA A 118 6.34 -1.54 5.19
CA ALA A 118 7.13 -2.38 4.29
C ALA A 118 8.53 -2.59 4.86
N VAL A 119 9.11 -3.76 4.61
CA VAL A 119 10.46 -4.12 5.02
C VAL A 119 11.26 -4.49 3.79
N PHE A 120 12.48 -3.97 3.70
CA PHE A 120 13.46 -4.37 2.71
C PHE A 120 14.66 -4.98 3.41
N LEU A 121 15.11 -6.13 2.89
CA LEU A 121 16.30 -6.84 3.32
C LEU A 121 17.34 -6.69 2.23
N LEU A 122 18.44 -6.00 2.51
CA LEU A 122 19.37 -5.48 1.50
C LEU A 122 20.83 -5.82 1.80
N ASN A 123 21.66 -5.88 0.78
CA ASN A 123 23.10 -5.66 0.89
C ASN A 123 23.40 -4.14 0.96
N ALA A 124 24.56 -3.77 1.50
CA ALA A 124 25.04 -2.40 1.49
C ALA A 124 25.24 -1.82 0.07
N ASP A 125 25.48 -2.67 -0.94
CA ASP A 125 25.56 -2.26 -2.35
C ASP A 125 24.21 -1.99 -3.03
N GLY A 126 23.11 -2.06 -2.28
CA GLY A 126 21.75 -1.83 -2.79
C GLY A 126 21.07 -3.06 -3.42
N THR A 127 21.73 -4.23 -3.44
CA THR A 127 21.10 -5.49 -3.87
C THR A 127 19.99 -5.86 -2.89
N ILE A 128 18.78 -6.09 -3.42
CA ILE A 128 17.63 -6.48 -2.63
C ILE A 128 17.64 -7.99 -2.46
N TYR A 129 17.71 -8.49 -1.22
CA TYR A 129 17.51 -9.91 -0.91
C TYR A 129 16.04 -10.30 -0.93
N GLY A 130 15.19 -9.43 -0.38
CA GLY A 130 13.74 -9.61 -0.44
C GLY A 130 12.97 -8.48 0.22
N ARG A 131 11.67 -8.50 0.01
CA ARG A 131 10.69 -7.62 0.64
C ARG A 131 9.89 -8.39 1.69
N PHE A 132 9.28 -7.69 2.63
CA PHE A 132 8.28 -8.22 3.55
C PHE A 132 7.28 -7.11 3.91
N GLY A 133 6.08 -7.46 4.35
CA GLY A 133 5.04 -6.48 4.67
C GLY A 133 4.09 -6.29 3.49
N THR A 134 2.90 -6.87 3.62
CA THR A 134 1.79 -6.70 2.70
C THR A 134 0.47 -6.97 3.42
N ARG A 135 -0.64 -6.64 2.78
CA ARG A 135 -1.97 -7.02 3.23
C ARG A 135 -2.93 -7.10 2.05
N SER A 136 -4.01 -7.83 2.27
CA SER A 136 -5.02 -8.14 1.27
C SER A 136 -6.41 -7.63 1.66
N HIS A 137 -6.50 -6.92 2.79
CA HIS A 137 -7.70 -6.28 3.31
C HIS A 137 -7.34 -5.11 4.24
N ARG A 138 -8.26 -4.15 4.41
CA ARG A 138 -8.04 -2.98 5.27
C ARG A 138 -7.82 -3.38 6.74
N LYS A 139 -8.67 -4.26 7.28
CA LYS A 139 -8.68 -4.62 8.71
C LYS A 139 -8.16 -6.02 9.03
N GLU A 140 -8.11 -6.90 8.03
CA GLU A 140 -7.78 -8.32 8.21
C GLU A 140 -6.45 -8.63 7.55
N TRP A 141 -5.38 -8.48 8.31
CA TRP A 141 -4.00 -8.61 7.83
C TRP A 141 -3.30 -9.86 8.38
N VAL A 142 -3.95 -10.57 9.32
CA VAL A 142 -3.40 -11.77 9.99
C VAL A 142 -3.11 -12.90 8.99
N GLY A 143 -3.80 -12.91 7.84
CA GLY A 143 -3.57 -13.88 6.78
C GLY A 143 -2.32 -13.63 5.94
N ASP A 144 -1.70 -12.46 6.03
CA ASP A 144 -0.70 -12.01 5.06
C ASP A 144 0.70 -11.81 5.67
N VAL A 145 0.78 -11.51 6.97
CA VAL A 145 2.05 -11.31 7.70
C VAL A 145 2.02 -11.89 9.11
N SER A 146 3.17 -12.33 9.61
CA SER A 146 3.35 -12.77 11.00
C SER A 146 4.80 -12.59 11.49
N ILE A 147 5.00 -12.60 12.81
CA ILE A 147 6.33 -12.62 13.43
C ILE A 147 7.16 -13.83 12.97
N PRO A 148 6.63 -15.09 13.01
CA PRO A 148 7.36 -16.23 12.48
C PRO A 148 7.77 -16.08 11.00
N GLY A 149 6.90 -15.52 10.16
CA GLY A 149 7.20 -15.24 8.75
C GLY A 149 8.34 -14.23 8.61
N LEU A 150 8.31 -13.15 9.40
CA LEU A 150 9.39 -12.15 9.42
C LEU A 150 10.72 -12.78 9.88
N SER A 151 10.73 -13.61 10.92
CA SER A 151 11.92 -14.34 11.37
C SER A 151 12.53 -15.19 10.25
N LYS A 152 11.70 -15.90 9.48
CA LYS A 152 12.15 -16.71 8.34
C LYS A 152 12.66 -15.87 7.18
N ALA A 153 12.04 -14.72 6.92
CA ALA A 153 12.52 -13.77 5.91
C ALA A 153 13.90 -13.20 6.31
N LEU A 154 14.08 -12.78 7.57
CA LEU A 154 15.35 -12.31 8.12
C LEU A 154 16.44 -13.39 8.01
N GLN A 155 16.15 -14.61 8.44
CA GLN A 155 17.09 -15.72 8.31
C GLN A 155 17.45 -15.99 6.85
N GLY A 156 16.46 -16.01 5.94
CA GLY A 156 16.71 -16.19 4.52
C GLY A 156 17.56 -15.08 3.89
N ALA A 157 17.42 -13.84 4.35
CA ALA A 157 18.30 -12.75 3.92
C ALA A 157 19.73 -12.90 4.44
N LEU A 158 19.93 -13.41 5.67
CA LEU A 158 21.27 -13.76 6.17
C LEU A 158 21.90 -14.87 5.34
N ASP A 159 21.13 -15.90 4.97
CA ASP A 159 21.60 -17.02 4.14
C ASP A 159 21.99 -16.58 2.71
N LEU A 160 21.28 -15.59 2.15
CA LEU A 160 21.63 -14.96 0.88
C LEU A 160 22.86 -14.05 1.03
N HIS A 161 22.93 -13.28 2.11
CA HIS A 161 24.07 -12.39 2.38
C HIS A 161 25.38 -13.15 2.53
N GLY A 162 25.38 -14.29 3.24
CA GLY A 162 26.55 -15.16 3.36
C GLY A 162 27.06 -15.75 2.04
N ARG A 163 26.28 -15.66 0.95
CA ARG A 163 26.64 -16.11 -0.39
C ARG A 163 26.46 -15.02 -1.44
N HIS A 164 26.48 -13.74 -1.05
CA HIS A 164 26.12 -12.59 -1.89
C HIS A 164 26.80 -12.63 -3.27
N ALA A 165 28.11 -12.86 -3.31
CA ALA A 165 28.88 -12.93 -4.55
C ALA A 165 28.33 -13.95 -5.56
N ASN A 166 27.76 -15.07 -5.07
CA ASN A 166 27.24 -16.15 -5.90
C ASN A 166 25.77 -15.94 -6.31
N VAL A 167 24.99 -15.20 -5.50
CA VAL A 167 23.54 -15.03 -5.71
C VAL A 167 23.15 -13.68 -6.29
N LYS A 168 24.05 -12.68 -6.31
CA LYS A 168 23.77 -11.31 -6.78
C LYS A 168 23.10 -11.27 -8.15
N GLY A 169 23.53 -12.12 -9.09
CA GLY A 169 22.93 -12.21 -10.43
C GLY A 169 21.44 -12.59 -10.41
N ALA A 170 21.06 -13.57 -9.59
CA ALA A 170 19.68 -14.03 -9.44
C ALA A 170 18.77 -12.99 -8.73
N LEU A 171 19.37 -12.00 -8.07
CA LEU A 171 18.65 -10.94 -7.36
C LEU A 171 18.48 -9.67 -8.20
N ALA A 172 19.07 -9.58 -9.39
CA ALA A 172 19.03 -8.38 -10.22
C ALA A 172 17.59 -7.92 -10.53
N ALA A 173 16.70 -8.87 -10.84
CA ALA A 173 15.29 -8.60 -11.16
C ALA A 173 14.44 -8.20 -9.93
N LYS A 174 15.01 -8.20 -8.72
CA LYS A 174 14.36 -7.60 -7.54
C LYS A 174 14.43 -6.07 -7.55
N ARG A 175 15.26 -5.48 -8.41
CA ARG A 175 15.26 -4.04 -8.73
C ARG A 175 14.26 -3.79 -9.86
N GLY A 176 13.40 -2.78 -9.67
CA GLY A 176 12.38 -2.43 -10.66
C GLY A 176 12.93 -1.59 -11.81
N PRO A 177 12.06 -1.25 -12.78
CA PRO A 177 12.39 -0.28 -13.82
C PRO A 177 12.67 1.10 -13.21
N GLU A 178 13.25 1.99 -14.02
CA GLU A 178 13.43 3.38 -13.64
C GLU A 178 12.05 4.01 -13.33
N PRO A 179 11.90 4.66 -12.16
CA PRO A 179 10.65 5.31 -11.79
C PRO A 179 10.43 6.57 -12.63
N LEU A 180 9.18 7.01 -12.77
CA LEU A 180 8.86 8.27 -13.46
C LEU A 180 9.62 9.49 -12.89
N PHE A 181 9.88 9.44 -11.59
CA PHE A 181 10.64 10.45 -10.85
C PHE A 181 11.49 9.74 -9.79
N PRO A 182 12.71 10.23 -9.49
CA PRO A 182 13.62 9.56 -8.57
C PRO A 182 13.19 9.67 -7.10
N THR A 183 12.46 10.73 -6.72
CA THR A 183 11.97 10.95 -5.34
C THR A 183 10.53 11.49 -5.33
N PRO A 184 9.76 11.33 -4.23
CA PRO A 184 8.38 11.78 -4.17
C PRO A 184 8.17 13.30 -4.27
N GLU A 185 9.02 14.10 -3.63
CA GLU A 185 8.85 15.56 -3.59
C GLU A 185 9.03 16.24 -4.94
N VAL A 186 9.59 15.58 -5.95
CA VAL A 186 9.74 16.17 -7.30
C VAL A 186 8.51 15.97 -8.20
N PHE A 187 7.54 15.14 -7.78
CA PHE A 187 6.31 14.95 -8.54
C PHE A 187 5.55 16.28 -8.70
N PRO A 188 4.95 16.57 -9.87
CA PRO A 188 4.24 17.83 -10.11
C PRO A 188 3.16 18.17 -9.06
N THR A 189 2.44 17.16 -8.56
CA THR A 189 1.37 17.32 -7.56
C THR A 189 1.88 17.47 -6.12
N LEU A 190 3.17 17.21 -5.87
CA LEU A 190 3.77 17.24 -4.53
C LEU A 190 4.79 18.38 -4.35
N LYS A 191 5.51 18.77 -5.41
CA LYS A 191 6.65 19.69 -5.36
C LYS A 191 6.38 21.08 -4.77
N ALA A 192 5.16 21.58 -4.89
CA ALA A 192 4.81 22.91 -4.37
C ALA A 192 4.61 22.91 -2.84
N LYS A 193 4.36 21.74 -2.24
CA LYS A 193 3.96 21.61 -0.84
C LYS A 193 5.01 20.92 0.02
N TYR A 194 5.82 20.04 -0.56
CA TYR A 194 6.70 19.14 0.17
C TYR A 194 8.17 19.32 -0.22
N GLY A 195 9.06 19.14 0.74
CA GLY A 195 10.51 19.08 0.55
C GLY A 195 11.08 17.67 0.78
N PRO A 196 12.41 17.49 0.71
CA PRO A 196 13.05 16.18 0.83
C PRO A 196 13.15 15.65 2.28
N THR A 197 12.79 16.46 3.28
CA THR A 197 12.86 16.07 4.70
C THR A 197 11.61 16.51 5.46
N LEU A 198 11.35 15.85 6.59
CA LEU A 198 10.31 16.26 7.53
C LEU A 198 10.74 17.53 8.27
N ASN A 199 9.80 18.46 8.47
CA ASN A 199 10.01 19.65 9.28
C ASN A 199 9.71 19.36 10.75
N TYR A 200 10.71 18.88 11.48
CA TYR A 200 10.57 18.64 12.92
C TYR A 200 10.49 19.94 13.74
N GLU A 201 10.81 21.11 13.20
CA GLU A 201 10.65 22.36 13.96
C GLU A 201 9.18 22.81 13.95
N ARG A 202 8.49 22.67 12.82
CA ARG A 202 7.11 23.15 12.62
C ARG A 202 6.33 22.22 11.70
N ASN A 203 5.05 21.98 12.00
CA ASN A 203 4.12 21.29 11.09
C ASN A 203 4.64 19.94 10.55
N VAL A 204 5.26 19.13 11.41
CA VAL A 204 5.94 17.87 11.03
C VAL A 204 5.01 16.92 10.26
N VAL A 205 3.75 16.83 10.66
CA VAL A 205 2.75 15.97 10.00
C VAL A 205 2.38 16.52 8.62
N GLN A 206 2.24 17.83 8.48
CA GLN A 206 1.83 18.50 7.25
C GLN A 206 2.97 18.51 6.21
N SER A 207 4.22 18.41 6.67
CA SER A 207 5.41 18.26 5.82
C SER A 207 5.68 16.83 5.33
N CYS A 208 4.94 15.85 5.86
CA CYS A 208 5.10 14.43 5.52
C CYS A 208 4.44 14.11 4.18
N ILE A 209 5.19 13.51 3.26
CA ILE A 209 4.63 12.80 2.12
C ILE A 209 4.29 11.39 2.60
N HIS A 210 2.99 11.08 2.68
CA HIS A 210 2.50 9.76 3.05
C HIS A 210 2.73 8.77 1.91
N CYS A 211 2.97 7.49 2.26
CA CYS A 211 3.28 6.43 1.27
C CYS A 211 2.29 6.42 0.11
N HIS A 212 0.98 6.40 0.38
CA HIS A 212 -0.03 6.32 -0.69
C HIS A 212 0.01 7.53 -1.65
N GLN A 213 0.50 8.69 -1.20
CA GLN A 213 0.62 9.86 -2.06
C GLN A 213 1.63 9.66 -3.18
N VAL A 214 2.60 8.76 -3.03
CA VAL A 214 3.51 8.37 -4.12
C VAL A 214 2.72 7.67 -5.22
N GLY A 215 1.87 6.69 -4.86
CA GLY A 215 0.98 6.01 -5.80
C GLY A 215 -0.04 6.95 -6.44
N ASP A 216 -0.62 7.86 -5.66
CA ASP A 216 -1.52 8.91 -6.17
C ASP A 216 -0.82 9.82 -7.19
N ALA A 217 0.40 10.28 -6.88
CA ALA A 217 1.16 11.17 -7.76
C ALA A 217 1.60 10.47 -9.07
N ILE A 218 1.92 9.17 -9.02
CA ILE A 218 2.17 8.36 -10.22
C ILE A 218 0.92 8.30 -11.09
N ARG A 219 -0.25 8.00 -10.50
CA ARG A 219 -1.53 7.97 -11.21
C ARG A 219 -1.85 9.32 -11.83
N ASP A 220 -1.74 10.41 -11.09
CA ASP A 220 -1.97 11.78 -11.58
C ASP A 220 -1.02 12.12 -12.75
N ALA A 221 0.25 11.72 -12.68
CA ALA A 221 1.23 11.96 -13.74
C ALA A 221 0.89 11.24 -15.06
N TYR A 222 0.36 10.01 -14.99
CA TYR A 222 -0.18 9.32 -16.16
C TYR A 222 -1.48 9.97 -16.63
N ARG A 223 -2.40 10.25 -15.71
CA ARG A 223 -3.70 10.83 -15.98
C ARG A 223 -3.62 12.15 -16.74
N ALA A 224 -2.64 12.98 -16.41
CA ALA A 224 -2.38 14.25 -17.08
C ALA A 224 -1.98 14.10 -18.56
N LYS A 225 -1.51 12.92 -18.98
CA LYS A 225 -1.03 12.63 -20.35
C LYS A 225 -1.98 11.72 -21.13
N GLY A 226 -2.80 10.92 -20.44
CA GLY A 226 -3.71 9.96 -21.06
C GLY A 226 -4.32 8.97 -20.05
N PRO A 227 -4.87 7.84 -20.53
CA PRO A 227 -5.33 6.76 -19.67
C PRO A 227 -4.22 6.25 -18.75
N ILE A 228 -4.60 5.88 -17.52
CA ILE A 228 -3.66 5.28 -16.56
C ILE A 228 -3.44 3.80 -16.96
N PRO A 229 -2.18 3.33 -17.10
CA PRO A 229 -1.91 1.92 -17.39
C PRO A 229 -2.50 0.98 -16.33
N GLU A 230 -2.93 -0.22 -16.75
CA GLU A 230 -3.54 -1.20 -15.84
C GLU A 230 -2.57 -1.61 -14.72
N GLU A 231 -1.28 -1.75 -15.01
CA GLU A 231 -0.26 -2.10 -14.00
C GLU A 231 -0.09 -1.02 -12.91
N VAL A 232 -0.46 0.22 -13.21
CA VAL A 232 -0.44 1.37 -12.28
C VAL A 232 -1.75 1.47 -11.49
N LEU A 233 -2.89 1.11 -12.10
CA LEU A 233 -4.18 1.03 -11.42
C LEU A 233 -4.27 -0.16 -10.48
N LEU A 234 -3.75 -1.30 -10.89
CA LEU A 234 -3.77 -2.57 -10.16
C LEU A 234 -2.33 -2.99 -9.79
N PRO A 235 -1.66 -2.22 -8.90
CA PRO A 235 -0.29 -2.50 -8.50
C PRO A 235 -0.25 -3.65 -7.49
N TYR A 236 0.85 -4.39 -7.47
CA TYR A 236 1.10 -5.51 -6.54
C TYR A 236 -0.10 -6.46 -6.32
N PRO A 237 -0.64 -7.09 -7.38
CA PRO A 237 -1.81 -7.95 -7.25
C PRO A 237 -1.59 -9.06 -6.21
N HIS A 238 -2.56 -9.25 -5.32
CA HIS A 238 -2.45 -10.30 -4.31
C HIS A 238 -2.59 -11.70 -4.96
N PRO A 239 -1.70 -12.68 -4.68
CA PRO A 239 -1.78 -13.99 -5.32
C PRO A 239 -3.07 -14.76 -5.02
N LYS A 240 -3.76 -14.44 -3.92
CA LYS A 240 -5.10 -14.96 -3.62
C LYS A 240 -6.10 -14.70 -4.76
N ALA A 241 -5.98 -13.58 -5.48
CA ALA A 241 -6.86 -13.26 -6.61
C ALA A 241 -6.74 -14.29 -7.75
N GLN A 242 -5.61 -15.01 -7.80
CA GLN A 242 -5.32 -16.07 -8.76
C GLN A 242 -5.44 -17.47 -8.15
N GLY A 243 -5.98 -17.57 -6.92
CA GLY A 243 -6.23 -18.80 -6.20
C GLY A 243 -5.05 -19.36 -5.42
N LEU A 244 -4.00 -18.58 -5.17
CA LEU A 244 -2.83 -19.04 -4.42
C LEU A 244 -2.79 -18.36 -3.03
N ILE A 245 -3.03 -19.16 -1.98
CA ILE A 245 -3.06 -18.70 -0.59
C ILE A 245 -1.80 -19.20 0.11
N PHE A 246 -1.05 -18.28 0.70
CA PHE A 246 0.21 -18.58 1.38
C PHE A 246 0.02 -18.69 2.90
N ASP A 247 0.88 -19.47 3.55
CA ASP A 247 0.96 -19.50 5.01
C ASP A 247 1.74 -18.26 5.49
N PRO A 248 1.13 -17.35 6.28
CA PRO A 248 1.80 -16.14 6.76
C PRO A 248 2.95 -16.42 7.74
N LYS A 249 3.10 -17.66 8.24
CA LYS A 249 4.19 -18.11 9.14
C LYS A 249 5.39 -18.67 8.39
N GLU A 250 5.29 -18.79 7.08
CA GLU A 250 6.34 -19.27 6.19
C GLU A 250 6.84 -18.16 5.27
N LYS A 251 7.85 -18.45 4.45
CA LYS A 251 8.31 -17.51 3.41
C LYS A 251 7.30 -17.43 2.26
N ALA A 252 7.38 -18.37 1.33
CA ALA A 252 6.48 -18.48 0.18
C ALA A 252 5.95 -19.91 0.07
N THR A 253 5.41 -20.43 1.19
CA THR A 253 4.80 -21.76 1.25
C THR A 253 3.30 -21.66 1.04
N VAL A 254 2.77 -22.47 0.14
CA VAL A 254 1.35 -22.51 -0.21
C VAL A 254 0.58 -23.19 0.91
N LEU A 255 -0.35 -22.47 1.53
CA LEU A 255 -1.27 -23.03 2.51
C LEU A 255 -2.42 -23.75 1.81
N ARG A 256 -2.94 -23.15 0.74
CA ARG A 256 -4.13 -23.63 0.03
C ARG A 256 -4.16 -23.10 -1.39
N VAL A 257 -4.78 -23.88 -2.29
CA VAL A 257 -5.07 -23.46 -3.65
C VAL A 257 -6.58 -23.46 -3.85
N ASP A 258 -7.15 -22.37 -4.34
CA ASP A 258 -8.57 -22.29 -4.70
C ASP A 258 -8.84 -23.16 -5.94
N ALA A 259 -9.94 -23.91 -5.92
CA ALA A 259 -10.43 -24.61 -7.11
C ALA A 259 -10.76 -23.61 -8.24
N ASP A 260 -10.75 -24.08 -9.49
CA ASP A 260 -11.11 -23.30 -10.68
C ASP A 260 -10.31 -21.98 -10.82
N SER A 261 -9.04 -22.03 -10.42
CA SER A 261 -8.13 -20.88 -10.43
C SER A 261 -6.94 -21.09 -11.37
N ALA A 262 -6.29 -19.99 -11.77
CA ALA A 262 -5.06 -20.07 -12.57
C ALA A 262 -3.95 -20.84 -11.81
N ALA A 263 -3.89 -20.72 -10.49
CA ALA A 263 -2.97 -21.48 -9.67
C ALA A 263 -3.27 -23.00 -9.66
N ALA A 264 -4.55 -23.38 -9.54
CA ALA A 264 -4.95 -24.79 -9.62
C ALA A 264 -4.65 -25.39 -11.01
N ALA A 265 -4.95 -24.65 -12.08
CA ALA A 265 -4.66 -25.06 -13.45
C ALA A 265 -3.16 -25.26 -13.70
N ALA A 266 -2.30 -24.46 -13.05
CA ALA A 266 -0.85 -24.64 -13.08
C ALA A 266 -0.35 -25.85 -12.26
N GLY A 267 -1.20 -26.44 -11.42
CA GLY A 267 -0.86 -27.62 -10.62
C GLY A 267 -0.15 -27.31 -9.30
N PHE A 268 -0.27 -26.08 -8.76
CA PHE A 268 0.13 -25.79 -7.39
C PHE A 268 -0.67 -26.63 -6.39
N GLN A 269 -0.06 -26.95 -5.25
CA GLN A 269 -0.66 -27.73 -4.17
C GLN A 269 -0.34 -27.13 -2.81
N ALA A 270 -1.19 -27.41 -1.82
CA ALA A 270 -0.87 -27.09 -0.42
C ALA A 270 0.44 -27.79 0.00
N GLY A 271 1.29 -27.08 0.72
CA GLY A 271 2.62 -27.53 1.13
C GLY A 271 3.72 -27.28 0.10
N ASP A 272 3.41 -26.74 -1.08
CA ASP A 272 4.45 -26.31 -2.03
C ASP A 272 5.27 -25.16 -1.42
N GLU A 273 6.57 -25.38 -1.24
CA GLU A 273 7.52 -24.34 -0.86
C GLU A 273 8.08 -23.68 -2.12
N ILE A 274 7.55 -22.52 -2.51
CA ILE A 274 8.05 -21.81 -3.69
C ILE A 274 9.37 -21.13 -3.32
N VAL A 275 10.47 -21.63 -3.88
CA VAL A 275 11.82 -21.15 -3.56
C VAL A 275 12.25 -19.99 -4.45
N ALA A 276 11.80 -19.97 -5.70
CA ALA A 276 12.07 -18.91 -6.65
C ALA A 276 10.93 -18.71 -7.65
N MET A 277 10.74 -17.48 -8.11
CA MET A 277 9.86 -17.17 -9.24
C MET A 277 10.59 -16.28 -10.24
N ASN A 278 10.51 -16.63 -11.53
CA ASN A 278 11.29 -15.99 -12.61
C ASN A 278 12.76 -15.81 -12.20
N ASP A 279 13.36 -16.90 -11.72
CA ASP A 279 14.77 -16.99 -11.28
C ASP A 279 15.14 -16.16 -10.05
N GLN A 280 14.17 -15.51 -9.40
CA GLN A 280 14.38 -14.70 -8.21
C GLN A 280 14.07 -15.51 -6.94
N PRO A 281 15.01 -15.69 -6.00
CA PRO A 281 14.74 -16.28 -4.70
C PRO A 281 13.65 -15.52 -3.95
N LEU A 282 12.75 -16.23 -3.26
CA LEU A 282 11.64 -15.63 -2.52
C LEU A 282 11.89 -15.70 -1.01
N LEU A 283 11.73 -14.55 -0.33
CA LEU A 283 11.80 -14.46 1.12
C LEU A 283 10.44 -14.26 1.78
N SER A 284 9.41 -13.85 1.02
CA SER A 284 8.06 -13.66 1.54
C SER A 284 7.01 -13.57 0.43
N LEU A 285 5.74 -13.46 0.86
CA LEU A 285 4.61 -13.08 0.01
C LEU A 285 4.81 -11.75 -0.75
N ALA A 286 5.51 -10.77 -0.17
CA ALA A 286 5.78 -9.50 -0.84
C ALA A 286 6.73 -9.67 -2.04
N ASP A 287 7.62 -10.67 -2.02
CA ASP A 287 8.42 -11.03 -3.20
C ASP A 287 7.58 -11.73 -4.28
N VAL A 288 6.57 -12.52 -3.89
CA VAL A 288 5.60 -13.09 -4.86
C VAL A 288 4.84 -11.96 -5.55
N GLN A 289 4.32 -10.99 -4.78
CA GLN A 289 3.65 -9.81 -5.33
C GLN A 289 4.59 -8.96 -6.20
N TRP A 290 5.88 -8.88 -5.86
CA TRP A 290 6.87 -8.22 -6.71
C TRP A 290 6.93 -8.85 -8.10
N VAL A 291 7.04 -10.18 -8.18
CA VAL A 291 7.07 -10.90 -9.46
C VAL A 291 5.76 -10.73 -10.23
N LEU A 292 4.62 -10.83 -9.54
CA LEU A 292 3.30 -10.59 -10.14
C LEU A 292 3.15 -9.15 -10.66
N HIS A 293 3.63 -8.16 -9.90
CA HIS A 293 3.59 -6.75 -10.29
C HIS A 293 4.39 -6.46 -11.57
N HIS A 294 5.42 -7.25 -11.87
CA HIS A 294 6.20 -7.12 -13.10
C HIS A 294 5.73 -8.05 -14.23
N THR A 295 4.68 -8.83 -14.00
CA THR A 295 4.07 -9.65 -15.06
C THR A 295 3.06 -8.79 -15.84
N PRO A 296 3.11 -8.74 -17.19
CA PRO A 296 2.26 -7.86 -17.98
C PRO A 296 0.75 -8.04 -17.74
N ALA A 297 -0.05 -6.97 -17.80
CA ALA A 297 -1.51 -7.05 -17.67
C ALA A 297 -2.17 -7.91 -18.78
N LYS A 298 -1.56 -7.95 -19.97
CA LYS A 298 -1.98 -8.83 -21.08
C LYS A 298 -1.77 -10.33 -20.82
N GLY A 299 -1.28 -10.70 -19.64
CA GLY A 299 -0.97 -12.08 -19.28
C GLY A 299 0.49 -12.44 -19.57
N GLY A 300 0.86 -13.66 -19.20
CA GLY A 300 2.22 -14.16 -19.35
C GLY A 300 2.47 -15.44 -18.58
N LYS A 301 3.69 -15.97 -18.74
CA LYS A 301 4.15 -17.17 -18.05
C LYS A 301 5.07 -16.75 -16.90
N VAL A 302 4.80 -17.26 -15.71
CA VAL A 302 5.65 -17.09 -14.54
C VAL A 302 6.25 -18.45 -14.17
N LYS A 303 7.57 -18.59 -14.26
CA LYS A 303 8.26 -19.80 -13.84
C LYS A 303 8.30 -19.82 -12.31
N ALA A 304 7.84 -20.91 -11.69
CA ALA A 304 7.92 -21.14 -10.26
C ALA A 304 8.77 -22.39 -9.98
N GLU A 305 9.87 -22.22 -9.26
CA GLU A 305 10.67 -23.32 -8.73
C GLU A 305 10.23 -23.56 -7.30
N LEU A 306 9.88 -24.81 -6.98
CA LEU A 306 9.31 -25.17 -5.70
C LEU A 306 9.85 -26.49 -5.17
N ARG A 307 9.62 -26.76 -3.89
CA ARG A 307 9.79 -28.09 -3.28
C ARG A 307 8.44 -28.63 -2.86
N ARG A 308 8.13 -29.85 -3.31
CA ARG A 308 6.92 -30.59 -2.93
C ARG A 308 7.33 -31.87 -2.22
N GLY A 309 7.03 -31.98 -0.93
CA GLY A 309 7.50 -33.10 -0.10
C GLY A 309 9.02 -33.24 -0.14
N GLY A 310 9.75 -32.11 -0.15
CA GLY A 310 11.21 -32.04 -0.23
C GLY A 310 11.82 -32.24 -1.63
N LYS A 311 11.04 -32.65 -2.63
CA LYS A 311 11.53 -32.87 -4.00
C LYS A 311 11.44 -31.58 -4.84
N PRO A 312 12.49 -31.20 -5.58
CA PRO A 312 12.43 -30.04 -6.46
C PRO A 312 11.47 -30.28 -7.63
N LEU A 313 10.70 -29.26 -7.97
CA LEU A 313 9.78 -29.23 -9.11
C LEU A 313 9.78 -27.82 -9.71
N THR A 314 9.58 -27.73 -11.02
CA THR A 314 9.34 -26.46 -11.71
C THR A 314 7.95 -26.49 -12.32
N ILE A 315 7.16 -25.47 -12.04
CA ILE A 315 5.84 -25.23 -12.61
C ILE A 315 5.90 -23.95 -13.45
N VAL A 316 5.20 -23.95 -14.59
CA VAL A 316 4.94 -22.74 -15.36
C VAL A 316 3.52 -22.29 -15.05
N TRP A 317 3.41 -21.15 -14.39
CA TRP A 317 2.13 -20.54 -14.05
C TRP A 317 1.68 -19.60 -15.18
N GLU A 318 0.65 -19.99 -15.91
CA GLU A 318 0.08 -19.17 -16.98
C GLU A 318 -0.98 -18.22 -16.43
N LEU A 319 -0.73 -16.92 -16.56
CA LEU A 319 -1.68 -15.87 -16.21
C LEU A 319 -2.38 -15.38 -17.49
N PRO A 320 -3.73 -15.43 -17.55
CA PRO A 320 -4.48 -15.02 -18.74
C PRO A 320 -4.47 -13.49 -18.92
N ALA A 321 -4.93 -13.00 -20.06
CA ALA A 321 -5.16 -11.56 -20.24
C ALA A 321 -6.18 -11.03 -19.22
N GLY A 322 -5.92 -9.84 -18.66
CA GLY A 322 -6.79 -9.22 -17.65
C GLY A 322 -6.73 -9.88 -16.26
N TRP A 323 -5.77 -10.78 -16.02
CA TRP A 323 -5.65 -11.50 -14.75
C TRP A 323 -5.62 -10.58 -13.52
N ARG A 324 -5.02 -9.39 -13.64
CA ARG A 324 -4.94 -8.40 -12.55
C ARG A 324 -6.30 -7.90 -12.10
N GLN A 325 -7.25 -7.84 -13.02
CA GLN A 325 -8.61 -7.35 -12.77
C GLN A 325 -9.35 -8.26 -11.78
N ARG A 326 -8.88 -9.50 -11.54
CA ARG A 326 -9.43 -10.36 -10.48
C ARG A 326 -9.15 -9.84 -9.06
N ASP A 327 -8.11 -9.02 -8.86
CA ASP A 327 -7.84 -8.42 -7.56
C ASP A 327 -8.84 -7.29 -7.25
N ASP A 328 -8.86 -6.83 -6.01
CA ASP A 328 -9.70 -5.73 -5.56
C ASP A 328 -8.84 -4.65 -4.90
N ILE A 329 -8.92 -3.43 -5.45
CA ILE A 329 -8.20 -2.27 -4.93
C ILE A 329 -9.09 -1.31 -4.13
N SER A 330 -10.40 -1.55 -4.07
CA SER A 330 -11.38 -0.63 -3.46
C SER A 330 -11.12 -0.36 -1.98
N TRP A 331 -10.54 -1.33 -1.26
CA TRP A 331 -10.20 -1.21 0.16
C TRP A 331 -8.93 -0.36 0.43
N ARG A 332 -8.14 -0.05 -0.61
CA ARG A 332 -6.85 0.64 -0.50
C ARG A 332 -7.03 2.15 -0.31
N SER A 333 -6.04 2.81 0.28
CA SER A 333 -6.05 4.27 0.48
C SER A 333 -6.16 5.02 -0.85
N GLY A 334 -5.43 4.57 -1.87
CA GLY A 334 -5.43 5.11 -3.23
C GLY A 334 -6.77 5.02 -3.94
N ALA A 335 -7.69 4.15 -3.51
CA ALA A 335 -9.05 4.15 -4.05
C ALA A 335 -9.78 5.47 -3.75
N TRP A 336 -9.37 6.23 -2.73
CA TRP A 336 -9.92 7.55 -2.48
C TRP A 336 -9.69 8.50 -3.66
N SER A 337 -8.46 8.61 -4.17
CA SER A 337 -8.18 9.45 -5.35
C SER A 337 -8.87 8.92 -6.61
N LEU A 338 -8.99 7.61 -6.78
CA LEU A 338 -9.75 7.03 -7.90
C LEU A 338 -11.25 7.33 -7.82
N ARG A 339 -11.85 7.33 -6.63
CA ARG A 339 -13.25 7.74 -6.42
C ARG A 339 -13.47 9.20 -6.82
N ARG A 340 -12.52 10.10 -6.49
CA ARG A 340 -12.52 11.48 -7.00
C ARG A 340 -12.67 11.48 -8.51
N MET A 341 -11.73 10.80 -9.18
CA MET A 341 -11.59 10.80 -10.64
C MET A 341 -12.82 10.22 -11.35
N THR A 342 -13.35 9.10 -10.84
CA THR A 342 -14.24 8.23 -11.62
C THR A 342 -15.68 8.15 -11.09
N THR A 343 -15.88 8.29 -9.78
CA THR A 343 -17.22 8.21 -9.17
C THR A 343 -17.68 9.54 -8.59
N GLY A 344 -16.94 10.63 -8.85
CA GLY A 344 -17.19 11.95 -8.28
C GLY A 344 -17.24 11.95 -6.76
N GLY A 345 -16.45 11.07 -6.13
CA GLY A 345 -16.33 10.91 -4.69
C GLY A 345 -17.33 9.94 -4.05
N MET A 346 -18.08 9.15 -4.83
CA MET A 346 -18.92 8.09 -4.25
C MET A 346 -18.07 6.91 -3.78
N LEU A 347 -18.38 6.37 -2.59
CA LEU A 347 -17.96 5.06 -2.13
C LEU A 347 -19.08 4.07 -2.48
N LEU A 348 -18.76 3.08 -3.29
CA LEU A 348 -19.71 2.10 -3.80
C LEU A 348 -19.53 0.74 -3.12
N GLU A 349 -20.64 0.10 -2.74
CA GLU A 349 -20.65 -1.20 -2.08
C GLU A 349 -21.60 -2.14 -2.83
N PRO A 350 -21.16 -3.34 -3.25
CA PRO A 350 -22.05 -4.33 -3.85
C PRO A 350 -23.18 -4.71 -2.90
N LEU A 351 -24.41 -4.77 -3.41
CA LEU A 351 -25.55 -5.25 -2.62
C LEU A 351 -25.44 -6.76 -2.36
N THR A 352 -25.83 -7.19 -1.16
CA THR A 352 -26.04 -8.62 -0.85
C THR A 352 -27.25 -9.18 -1.61
N VAL A 353 -27.43 -10.51 -1.58
CA VAL A 353 -28.58 -11.18 -2.20
C VAL A 353 -29.91 -10.65 -1.64
N GLU A 354 -29.98 -10.46 -0.33
CA GLU A 354 -31.16 -9.96 0.37
C GLU A 354 -31.45 -8.49 0.02
N GLU A 355 -30.41 -7.67 -0.09
CA GLU A 355 -30.53 -6.26 -0.46
C GLU A 355 -30.95 -6.09 -1.91
N ARG A 356 -30.44 -6.94 -2.82
CA ARG A 356 -30.86 -7.02 -4.22
C ARG A 356 -32.36 -7.32 -4.33
N ALA A 357 -32.84 -8.30 -3.58
CA ALA A 357 -34.26 -8.65 -3.53
C ALA A 357 -35.12 -7.46 -3.07
N LYS A 358 -34.70 -6.74 -2.02
CA LYS A 358 -35.39 -5.53 -1.54
C LYS A 358 -35.39 -4.38 -2.55
N ALA A 359 -34.31 -4.24 -3.31
CA ALA A 359 -34.18 -3.23 -4.36
C ALA A 359 -34.86 -3.62 -5.69
N SER A 360 -35.46 -4.82 -5.77
CA SER A 360 -36.00 -5.39 -7.01
C SER A 360 -34.97 -5.50 -8.16
N VAL A 361 -33.70 -5.71 -7.83
CA VAL A 361 -32.62 -5.92 -8.81
C VAL A 361 -32.26 -7.39 -8.86
N LYS A 362 -32.60 -8.07 -9.97
CA LYS A 362 -32.32 -9.50 -10.14
C LYS A 362 -30.92 -9.77 -10.66
N ASP A 363 -30.55 -9.09 -11.75
CA ASP A 363 -29.34 -9.35 -12.52
C ASP A 363 -28.50 -8.08 -12.71
N GLY A 364 -27.22 -8.26 -13.03
CA GLY A 364 -26.29 -7.18 -13.35
C GLY A 364 -25.76 -6.40 -12.15
N MET A 365 -25.17 -5.25 -12.47
CA MET A 365 -24.57 -4.30 -11.52
C MET A 365 -25.61 -3.81 -10.51
N ALA A 366 -25.24 -3.82 -9.23
CA ALA A 366 -26.02 -3.23 -8.15
C ALA A 366 -25.07 -2.78 -7.06
N LEU A 367 -24.60 -1.53 -7.17
CA LEU A 367 -23.66 -0.93 -6.23
C LEU A 367 -24.34 0.21 -5.48
N ARG A 368 -24.49 0.09 -4.16
CA ARG A 368 -25.03 1.15 -3.32
C ARG A 368 -23.99 2.23 -3.08
N ALA A 369 -24.37 3.49 -3.27
CA ALA A 369 -23.61 4.65 -2.81
C ALA A 369 -23.65 4.72 -1.28
N GLN A 370 -22.67 4.13 -0.61
CA GLN A 370 -22.54 4.14 0.85
C GLN A 370 -22.12 5.53 1.36
N HIS A 371 -21.31 6.23 0.57
CA HIS A 371 -20.92 7.62 0.83
C HIS A 371 -20.94 8.43 -0.47
N VAL A 372 -21.19 9.72 -0.34
CA VAL A 372 -21.02 10.70 -1.43
C VAL A 372 -20.16 11.83 -0.87
N GLY A 373 -19.04 12.12 -1.53
CA GLY A 373 -18.11 13.13 -1.06
C GLY A 373 -18.74 14.53 -0.99
N GLN A 374 -18.20 15.36 -0.09
CA GLN A 374 -18.84 16.61 0.33
C GLN A 374 -18.15 17.88 -0.15
N PHE A 375 -16.85 17.82 -0.45
CA PHE A 375 -16.02 19.01 -0.70
C PHE A 375 -15.12 18.84 -1.92
N GLY A 376 -14.81 19.96 -2.57
CA GLY A 376 -13.89 20.03 -3.71
C GLY A 376 -14.27 19.09 -4.84
N PRO A 377 -13.29 18.54 -5.59
CA PRO A 377 -13.55 17.57 -6.66
C PRO A 377 -14.27 16.30 -6.19
N HIS A 378 -14.14 15.92 -4.91
CA HIS A 378 -14.89 14.80 -4.35
C HIS A 378 -16.39 15.08 -4.18
N ALA A 379 -16.86 16.31 -4.36
CA ALA A 379 -18.29 16.63 -4.28
C ALA A 379 -19.02 16.47 -5.63
N ALA A 380 -18.32 16.06 -6.70
CA ALA A 380 -18.88 16.08 -8.05
C ALA A 380 -20.15 15.23 -8.19
N ALA A 381 -20.23 14.06 -7.56
CA ALA A 381 -21.45 13.25 -7.57
C ALA A 381 -22.58 13.93 -6.77
N LYS A 382 -22.28 14.50 -5.61
CA LYS A 382 -23.26 15.26 -4.83
C LYS A 382 -23.81 16.44 -5.64
N ALA A 383 -22.93 17.18 -6.30
CA ALA A 383 -23.29 18.34 -7.14
C ALA A 383 -24.13 17.92 -8.36
N ALA A 384 -23.89 16.73 -8.92
CA ALA A 384 -24.69 16.16 -9.99
C ALA A 384 -26.07 15.63 -9.51
N GLY A 385 -26.27 15.47 -8.19
CA GLY A 385 -27.55 15.08 -7.59
C GLY A 385 -27.61 13.63 -7.07
N PHE A 386 -26.48 12.90 -7.04
CA PHE A 386 -26.40 11.59 -6.39
C PHE A 386 -26.50 11.72 -4.87
N GLN A 387 -27.09 10.71 -4.23
CA GLN A 387 -27.36 10.65 -2.80
C GLN A 387 -26.85 9.35 -2.19
N VAL A 388 -26.57 9.40 -0.89
CA VAL A 388 -26.32 8.18 -0.12
C VAL A 388 -27.55 7.27 -0.21
N GLY A 389 -27.32 6.00 -0.51
CA GLY A 389 -28.38 4.99 -0.68
C GLY A 389 -28.82 4.77 -2.13
N ASP A 390 -28.39 5.61 -3.10
CA ASP A 390 -28.63 5.33 -4.51
C ASP A 390 -28.00 3.98 -4.90
N VAL A 391 -28.75 3.15 -5.62
CA VAL A 391 -28.26 1.85 -6.11
C VAL A 391 -27.89 2.01 -7.58
N ILE A 392 -26.60 2.11 -7.86
CA ILE A 392 -26.07 2.22 -9.22
C ILE A 392 -26.26 0.88 -9.94
N VAL A 393 -26.95 0.92 -11.08
CA VAL A 393 -27.27 -0.26 -11.91
C VAL A 393 -26.66 -0.21 -13.29
N SER A 394 -26.19 0.97 -13.73
CA SER A 394 -25.34 1.09 -14.89
C SER A 394 -24.41 2.28 -14.78
N TYR A 395 -23.18 2.12 -15.24
CA TYR A 395 -22.17 3.15 -15.33
C TYR A 395 -21.67 3.18 -16.77
N ASP A 396 -21.83 4.31 -17.47
CA ASP A 396 -21.44 4.47 -18.87
C ASP A 396 -22.08 3.44 -19.83
N GLY A 397 -23.36 3.12 -19.59
CA GLY A 397 -24.06 2.09 -20.34
C GLY A 397 -23.63 0.64 -20.03
N LYS A 398 -22.59 0.45 -19.20
CA LYS A 398 -22.19 -0.87 -18.69
C LYS A 398 -23.00 -1.28 -17.48
N ALA A 399 -23.39 -2.54 -17.43
CA ALA A 399 -24.11 -3.16 -16.30
C ALA A 399 -23.37 -4.41 -15.78
N ASP A 400 -22.16 -4.65 -16.27
CA ASP A 400 -21.28 -5.78 -16.00
C ASP A 400 -20.06 -5.37 -15.16
N LEU A 401 -20.20 -4.33 -14.32
CA LEU A 401 -19.20 -3.85 -13.37
C LEU A 401 -19.65 -4.17 -11.93
N PRO A 402 -19.54 -5.43 -11.48
CA PRO A 402 -20.18 -5.92 -10.26
C PRO A 402 -19.54 -5.42 -8.96
N ARG A 403 -18.31 -4.86 -9.01
CA ARG A 403 -17.58 -4.34 -7.85
C ARG A 403 -17.21 -2.88 -8.05
N GLU A 404 -16.97 -2.16 -6.95
CA GLU A 404 -16.45 -0.79 -7.01
C GLU A 404 -15.14 -0.74 -7.80
N THR A 405 -14.23 -1.69 -7.56
CA THR A 405 -12.95 -1.76 -8.28
C THR A 405 -13.12 -1.77 -9.80
N ASP A 406 -14.17 -2.42 -10.31
CA ASP A 406 -14.46 -2.52 -11.75
C ASP A 406 -14.84 -1.14 -12.31
N VAL A 407 -15.66 -0.39 -11.57
CA VAL A 407 -16.03 1.00 -11.91
C VAL A 407 -14.81 1.93 -11.87
N LEU A 408 -13.97 1.80 -10.84
CA LEU A 408 -12.76 2.63 -10.70
C LEU A 408 -11.78 2.39 -11.84
N VAL A 409 -11.49 1.12 -12.17
CA VAL A 409 -10.58 0.77 -13.26
C VAL A 409 -11.15 1.18 -14.61
N TYR A 410 -12.43 0.88 -14.87
CA TYR A 410 -13.08 1.27 -16.13
C TYR A 410 -13.11 2.79 -16.32
N GLY A 411 -13.58 3.54 -15.31
CA GLY A 411 -13.67 5.01 -15.39
C GLY A 411 -12.31 5.66 -15.62
N ALA A 412 -11.25 5.15 -14.98
CA ALA A 412 -9.91 5.71 -15.10
C ALA A 412 -9.22 5.38 -16.44
N THR A 413 -9.62 4.30 -17.10
CA THR A 413 -9.06 3.84 -18.38
C THR A 413 -9.84 4.35 -19.59
N ALA A 414 -11.17 4.34 -19.53
CA ALA A 414 -12.03 4.63 -20.67
C ALA A 414 -12.30 6.12 -20.90
N HIS A 415 -12.27 6.92 -19.82
CA HIS A 415 -12.66 8.34 -19.88
C HIS A 415 -11.51 9.25 -19.53
N LYS A 416 -11.57 10.52 -19.96
CA LYS A 416 -10.64 11.61 -19.63
C LYS A 416 -11.28 12.60 -18.66
N VAL A 417 -10.48 13.55 -18.18
CA VAL A 417 -10.98 14.64 -17.32
C VAL A 417 -12.06 15.43 -18.07
N SER A 418 -13.13 15.80 -17.36
CA SER A 418 -14.32 16.50 -17.87
C SER A 418 -15.25 15.71 -18.80
N ASP A 419 -14.91 14.47 -19.15
CA ASP A 419 -15.89 13.57 -19.80
C ASP A 419 -17.10 13.40 -18.88
N LYS A 420 -18.27 13.25 -19.51
CA LYS A 420 -19.56 13.15 -18.82
C LYS A 420 -20.11 11.76 -18.99
N VAL A 421 -20.08 10.99 -17.91
CA VAL A 421 -20.50 9.59 -17.89
C VAL A 421 -21.98 9.49 -17.47
N PRO A 422 -22.88 8.92 -18.29
CA PRO A 422 -24.24 8.63 -17.85
C PRO A 422 -24.23 7.50 -16.82
N VAL A 423 -24.92 7.71 -15.69
CA VAL A 423 -25.05 6.71 -14.62
C VAL A 423 -26.52 6.51 -14.31
N LYS A 424 -27.00 5.28 -14.47
CA LYS A 424 -28.35 4.87 -14.13
C LYS A 424 -28.37 4.26 -12.74
N PHE A 425 -29.37 4.64 -11.94
CA PHE A 425 -29.49 4.18 -10.57
C PHE A 425 -30.95 4.07 -10.15
N LEU A 426 -31.18 3.35 -9.05
CA LEU A 426 -32.47 3.28 -8.38
C LEU A 426 -32.43 4.13 -7.10
N ARG A 427 -33.44 4.98 -6.93
CA ARG A 427 -33.69 5.73 -5.70
C ARG A 427 -35.11 5.44 -5.24
N ASN A 428 -35.24 4.81 -4.07
CA ASN A 428 -36.54 4.36 -3.53
C ASN A 428 -37.34 3.53 -4.55
N GLY A 429 -36.66 2.64 -5.29
CA GLY A 429 -37.26 1.79 -6.33
C GLY A 429 -37.54 2.48 -7.66
N LYS A 430 -37.33 3.80 -7.80
CA LYS A 430 -37.52 4.52 -9.05
C LYS A 430 -36.22 4.59 -9.84
N ALA A 431 -36.28 4.26 -11.13
CA ALA A 431 -35.16 4.42 -12.04
C ALA A 431 -34.89 5.90 -12.32
N MET A 432 -33.63 6.29 -12.25
CA MET A 432 -33.12 7.63 -12.50
C MET A 432 -31.84 7.54 -13.33
N GLU A 433 -31.51 8.62 -14.01
CA GLU A 433 -30.26 8.77 -14.74
C GLU A 433 -29.71 10.18 -14.51
N LEU A 434 -28.42 10.25 -14.20
CA LEU A 434 -27.69 11.51 -14.05
C LEU A 434 -26.35 11.39 -14.78
N SER A 435 -25.80 12.54 -15.18
CA SER A 435 -24.48 12.59 -15.80
C SER A 435 -23.43 12.98 -14.76
N LEU A 436 -22.39 12.15 -14.65
CA LEU A 436 -21.29 12.32 -13.73
C LEU A 436 -20.05 12.88 -14.47
N PRO A 437 -19.54 14.06 -14.09
CA PRO A 437 -18.31 14.59 -14.69
C PRO A 437 -17.09 13.90 -14.10
N MET A 438 -16.23 13.34 -14.96
CA MET A 438 -14.93 12.80 -14.57
C MET A 438 -14.01 13.91 -14.05
N GLN A 439 -13.40 13.68 -12.90
CA GLN A 439 -12.56 14.66 -12.23
C GLN A 439 -11.08 14.49 -12.61
N PRO A 440 -10.25 15.54 -12.42
CA PRO A 440 -8.81 15.45 -12.48
C PRO A 440 -8.23 14.36 -11.58
#